data_AF-A0A444ZHC0-F1
#
_entry.id   AF-A0A444ZHC0-F1
#
_cell.length_a   1.000
_cell.length_b   1.000
_cell.length_c   1.000
_cell.angle_alpha   90.00
_cell.angle_beta   90.00
_cell.angle_gamma   90.00
#
_symmetry.space_group_name_H-M   'P 1'
#
loop_
_entity.id
_entity.type
_entity.pdbx_description
1 polymer ?
#
loop_
_entity_poly.entity_id
_entity_poly.type
_entity_poly.pdbx_seq_one_letter_code
_entity_poly.pdbx_strand_id
1 'polypeptide(L)'
;MAAVVATVNWPAANRYAARVCAQEHRTEKILNFGEVCLELVSCYERLNGAKPEKIVIFRDGVSESQFQMVLGEELQDLKRTFERANYSPTITLIVAQKRHQTRLFPSPAENEMTSATRGNVLPGTVVDTVIIHPFEFDFYLVSHHGSLGTSKPTHYHVLWDEHDFTSDKLQELIYDMCFTFARCTKPVSLVPPVYYADLAAYRGRQYYEAKIGMQSPYSATSSSSSPLASSVSSATSNSNDMDFYKLHSDLENIMFFI
;
A
#
# COMPACT_ATOMS: atom_id res chain seq x y z
N MET A 1 8.16 1.34 8.97
CA MET A 1 7.29 2.49 8.61
C MET A 1 6.17 1.91 7.80
N ALA A 2 4.93 2.15 8.21
CA ALA A 2 3.76 1.86 7.40
C ALA A 2 3.14 3.16 6.93
N ALA A 3 2.45 3.12 5.80
CA ALA A 3 1.65 4.24 5.34
C ALA A 3 0.30 3.73 4.85
N VAL A 4 -0.74 4.51 5.13
CA VAL A 4 -2.08 4.32 4.59
C VAL A 4 -2.40 5.58 3.81
N VAL A 5 -2.92 5.39 2.60
CA VAL A 5 -3.37 6.50 1.74
C VAL A 5 -4.81 6.30 1.35
N ALA A 6 -5.55 7.38 1.21
CA ALA A 6 -6.94 7.35 0.75
C ALA A 6 -7.20 8.46 -0.25
N THR A 7 -8.09 8.19 -1.20
CA THR A 7 -8.62 9.21 -2.10
C THR A 7 -9.38 10.26 -1.30
N VAL A 8 -9.29 11.52 -1.72
CA VAL A 8 -9.96 12.63 -1.03
C VAL A 8 -10.95 13.40 -1.91
N ASN A 9 -11.02 13.08 -3.20
CA ASN A 9 -11.93 13.74 -4.13
C ASN A 9 -12.72 12.74 -4.97
N TRP A 10 -14.04 12.75 -4.80
CA TRP A 10 -14.96 12.03 -5.66
C TRP A 10 -15.68 13.02 -6.60
N PRO A 11 -15.91 12.69 -7.89
CA PRO A 11 -15.70 11.40 -8.57
C PRO A 11 -14.34 11.21 -9.24
N ALA A 12 -13.46 12.22 -9.24
CA ALA A 12 -12.19 12.15 -9.99
C ALA A 12 -11.17 11.15 -9.43
N ALA A 13 -11.22 10.83 -8.13
CA ALA A 13 -10.39 9.83 -7.44
C ALA A 13 -8.88 9.92 -7.73
N ASN A 14 -8.34 11.13 -7.96
CA ASN A 14 -6.96 11.36 -8.39
C ASN A 14 -6.11 12.11 -7.37
N ARG A 15 -6.68 12.57 -6.25
CA ARG A 15 -5.96 13.18 -5.13
C ARG A 15 -6.01 12.25 -3.93
N TYR A 16 -4.88 12.13 -3.25
CA TYR A 16 -4.72 11.27 -2.09
C TYR A 16 -4.18 12.04 -0.88
N ALA A 17 -4.64 11.67 0.32
CA ALA A 17 -4.02 12.03 1.58
C ALA A 17 -3.32 10.80 2.16
N ALA A 18 -2.26 11.01 2.95
CA ALA A 18 -1.47 9.95 3.55
C ALA A 18 -1.39 10.10 5.07
N ARG A 19 -1.35 8.97 5.76
CA ARG A 19 -0.97 8.86 7.17
C ARG A 19 0.18 7.88 7.26
N VAL A 20 1.27 8.28 7.91
CA VAL A 20 2.48 7.47 8.05
C VAL A 20 2.68 7.15 9.51
N CYS A 21 2.93 5.89 9.81
CA CYS A 21 3.08 5.39 11.17
C CYS A 21 4.49 4.77 11.34
N ALA A 22 5.16 5.15 12.43
CA ALA A 22 6.31 4.41 12.92
C ALA A 22 5.87 3.04 13.43
N GLN A 23 6.73 2.05 13.21
CA GLN A 23 6.50 0.68 13.68
C GLN A 23 7.82 0.08 14.12
N GLU A 24 7.74 -0.89 15.02
CA GLU A 24 8.89 -1.67 15.45
C GLU A 24 9.55 -2.40 14.28
N HIS A 25 10.82 -2.74 14.47
CA HIS A 25 11.61 -3.39 13.43
C HIS A 25 10.96 -4.70 12.98
N ARG A 26 10.78 -4.89 11.66
CA ARG A 26 10.20 -6.09 11.03
C ARG A 26 8.76 -6.41 11.44
N THR A 27 8.00 -5.40 11.85
CA THR A 27 6.56 -5.54 12.05
C THR A 27 5.86 -5.27 10.73
N GLU A 28 5.29 -6.30 10.09
CA GLU A 28 4.52 -6.13 8.85
C GLU A 28 3.10 -5.66 9.10
N LYS A 29 2.54 -5.95 10.28
CA LYS A 29 1.17 -5.55 10.61
C LYS A 29 1.04 -4.04 10.78
N ILE A 30 -0.07 -3.48 10.31
CA ILE A 30 -0.38 -2.07 10.52
C ILE A 30 -1.00 -1.88 11.91
N LEU A 31 -0.19 -1.37 12.84
CA LEU A 31 -0.67 -0.98 14.17
C LEU A 31 -1.68 0.17 14.06
N ASN A 32 -2.77 0.09 14.83
CA ASN A 32 -3.86 1.07 14.86
C ASN A 32 -4.45 1.36 13.47
N PHE A 33 -4.53 0.35 12.61
CA PHE A 33 -5.04 0.48 11.25
C PHE A 33 -6.43 1.13 11.21
N GLY A 34 -7.31 0.76 12.14
CA GLY A 34 -8.66 1.31 12.21
C GLY A 34 -8.69 2.81 12.49
N GLU A 35 -7.87 3.28 13.44
CA GLU A 35 -7.79 4.72 13.78
C GLU A 35 -7.24 5.53 12.61
N VAL A 36 -6.18 5.03 11.96
CA VAL A 36 -5.59 5.67 10.78
C VAL A 36 -6.60 5.78 9.63
N CYS A 37 -7.37 4.73 9.38
CA CYS A 37 -8.43 4.76 8.37
C CYS A 37 -9.56 5.72 8.77
N LEU A 38 -9.94 5.80 10.04
CA LEU A 38 -10.97 6.72 10.52
C LEU A 38 -10.55 8.19 10.35
N GLU A 39 -9.27 8.53 10.58
CA GLU A 39 -8.74 9.85 10.28
C GLU A 39 -8.86 10.21 8.80
N LEU A 40 -8.52 9.27 7.91
CA LEU A 40 -8.65 9.46 6.46
C LEU A 40 -10.12 9.59 6.03
N VAL A 41 -11.04 8.81 6.61
CA VAL A 41 -12.49 8.95 6.41
C VAL A 41 -12.97 10.33 6.87
N SER A 42 -12.51 10.81 8.02
CA SER A 42 -12.85 12.14 8.52
C SER A 42 -12.29 13.24 7.60
N CYS A 43 -11.10 13.03 7.03
CA CYS A 43 -10.55 13.92 6.03
C CYS A 43 -11.40 13.96 4.76
N TYR A 44 -11.84 12.80 4.26
CA TYR A 44 -12.76 12.68 3.14
C TYR A 44 -14.08 13.39 3.42
N GLU A 45 -14.67 13.18 4.60
CA GLU A 45 -15.94 13.78 5.01
C GLU A 45 -15.85 15.32 5.05
N ARG A 46 -14.78 15.88 5.60
CA ARG A 46 -14.56 17.34 5.60
C ARG A 46 -14.49 17.95 4.20
N LEU A 47 -13.97 17.20 3.22
CA LEU A 47 -13.78 17.68 1.85
C LEU A 47 -14.99 17.44 0.95
N ASN A 48 -15.77 16.38 1.20
CA ASN A 48 -16.88 15.95 0.34
C ASN A 48 -18.26 16.13 0.99
N GLY A 49 -18.31 16.49 2.27
CA GLY A 49 -19.56 16.70 3.02
C GLY A 49 -20.27 15.43 3.49
N ALA A 50 -19.72 14.25 3.18
CA ALA A 50 -20.28 12.95 3.58
C ALA A 50 -19.17 11.91 3.75
N LYS A 51 -19.38 10.94 4.65
CA LYS A 51 -18.52 9.75 4.76
C LYS A 51 -18.76 8.82 3.55
N PRO A 52 -17.74 8.10 3.07
CA PRO A 52 -17.91 7.19 1.96
C PRO A 52 -18.71 5.95 2.38
N GLU A 53 -19.75 5.56 1.63
CA GLU A 53 -20.51 4.35 1.97
C GLU A 53 -19.79 3.05 1.57
N LYS A 54 -18.80 3.16 0.68
CA LYS A 54 -18.09 2.05 0.03
C LYS A 54 -16.59 2.26 0.13
N ILE A 55 -15.87 1.26 0.64
CA ILE A 55 -14.42 1.31 0.81
C ILE A 55 -13.77 0.09 0.16
N VAL A 56 -12.84 0.34 -0.75
CA VAL A 56 -11.94 -0.68 -1.32
C VAL A 56 -10.53 -0.44 -0.79
N ILE A 57 -9.96 -1.45 -0.15
CA ILE A 57 -8.66 -1.39 0.51
C ILE A 57 -7.67 -2.24 -0.30
N PHE A 58 -6.56 -1.64 -0.68
CA PHE A 58 -5.43 -2.35 -1.27
C PHE A 58 -4.28 -2.45 -0.27
N ARG A 59 -3.85 -3.68 0.02
CA ARG A 59 -2.77 -4.00 0.95
C ARG A 59 -1.57 -4.56 0.21
N ASP A 60 -0.41 -3.92 0.31
CA ASP A 60 0.87 -4.45 -0.20
C ASP A 60 1.82 -4.74 0.96
N GLY A 61 2.80 -5.62 0.76
CA GLY A 61 3.83 -5.94 1.75
C GLY A 61 3.52 -7.18 2.60
N VAL A 62 2.55 -8.00 2.20
CA VAL A 62 2.20 -9.25 2.91
C VAL A 62 2.31 -10.48 2.02
N SER A 63 2.84 -11.57 2.57
CA SER A 63 2.81 -12.90 1.95
C SER A 63 1.52 -13.64 2.28
N GLU A 64 1.21 -14.72 1.57
CA GLU A 64 0.04 -15.58 1.83
C GLU A 64 -0.03 -16.06 3.29
N SER A 65 1.11 -16.40 3.89
CA SER A 65 1.20 -16.78 5.31
C SER A 65 0.75 -15.70 6.30
N GLN A 66 0.60 -14.45 5.85
CA GLN A 66 0.20 -13.31 6.66
C GLN A 66 -1.25 -12.88 6.38
N PHE A 67 -1.97 -13.53 5.47
CA PHE A 67 -3.37 -13.19 5.16
C PHE A 67 -4.27 -13.29 6.39
N GLN A 68 -4.04 -14.30 7.24
CA GLN A 68 -4.77 -14.45 8.48
C GLN A 68 -4.52 -13.30 9.47
N MET A 69 -3.31 -12.71 9.48
CA MET A 69 -3.02 -11.52 10.29
C MET A 69 -3.78 -10.31 9.74
N VAL A 70 -3.79 -10.13 8.41
CA VAL A 70 -4.54 -9.04 7.77
C VAL A 70 -6.03 -9.14 8.07
N LEU A 71 -6.63 -10.33 7.98
CA LEU A 71 -8.05 -10.55 8.27
C LEU A 71 -8.36 -10.51 9.78
N GLY A 72 -7.55 -11.17 10.59
CA GLY A 72 -7.79 -11.38 12.02
C GLY A 72 -7.36 -10.22 12.91
N GLU A 73 -6.41 -9.39 12.47
CA GLU A 73 -5.93 -8.23 13.23
C GLU A 73 -6.31 -6.92 12.53
N GLU A 74 -5.83 -6.67 11.31
CA GLU A 74 -6.03 -5.37 10.63
C GLU A 74 -7.51 -5.09 10.32
N LEU A 75 -8.19 -6.00 9.62
CA LEU A 75 -9.60 -5.82 9.26
C LEU A 75 -10.52 -5.80 10.49
N GLN A 76 -10.22 -6.60 11.52
CA GLN A 76 -10.98 -6.57 12.77
C GLN A 76 -10.79 -5.25 13.52
N ASP A 77 -9.57 -4.70 13.55
CA ASP A 77 -9.31 -3.38 14.12
C ASP A 77 -10.11 -2.30 13.40
N LEU A 78 -10.07 -2.30 12.06
CA LEU A 78 -10.86 -1.39 11.23
C LEU A 78 -12.36 -1.45 11.56
N LYS A 79 -12.94 -2.65 11.53
CA LYS A 79 -14.38 -2.84 11.80
C LYS A 79 -14.76 -2.38 13.19
N ARG A 80 -13.97 -2.71 14.22
CA ARG A 80 -14.22 -2.25 15.60
C ARG A 80 -14.11 -0.74 15.74
N THR A 81 -13.18 -0.08 15.05
CA THR A 81 -13.07 1.38 15.08
C THR A 81 -14.25 2.05 14.40
N PHE A 82 -14.68 1.54 13.25
CA PHE A 82 -15.84 2.07 12.54
C PHE A 82 -17.15 1.87 13.31
N GLU A 83 -17.33 0.70 13.93
CA GLU A 83 -18.49 0.43 14.81
C GLU A 83 -18.53 1.39 16.00
N ARG A 84 -17.40 1.63 16.67
CA ARG A 84 -17.28 2.63 17.76
C ARG A 84 -17.64 4.04 17.31
N ALA A 85 -17.40 4.37 16.04
CA ALA A 85 -17.75 5.64 15.43
C ALA A 85 -19.17 5.68 14.83
N ASN A 86 -19.98 4.64 15.07
CA ASN A 86 -21.32 4.45 14.51
C ASN A 86 -21.35 4.62 12.99
N TYR A 87 -20.38 4.00 12.33
CA TYR A 87 -20.15 4.08 10.89
C TYR A 87 -19.98 2.67 10.32
N SER A 88 -20.73 2.36 9.27
CA SER A 88 -20.83 1.00 8.73
C SER A 88 -20.79 0.99 7.20
N PRO A 89 -19.62 1.31 6.59
CA PRO A 89 -19.46 1.19 5.14
C PRO A 89 -19.32 -0.28 4.72
N THR A 90 -19.58 -0.58 3.45
CA THR A 90 -19.18 -1.86 2.87
C THR A 90 -17.69 -1.85 2.55
N ILE A 91 -17.01 -2.96 2.80
CA ILE A 91 -15.55 -3.08 2.68
C ILE A 91 -15.17 -4.24 1.75
N THR A 92 -14.26 -3.97 0.81
CA THR A 92 -13.51 -5.03 0.09
C THR A 92 -12.03 -4.85 0.39
N LEU A 93 -11.34 -5.93 0.76
CA LEU A 93 -9.92 -5.97 1.09
C LEU A 93 -9.18 -6.85 0.11
N ILE A 94 -8.21 -6.25 -0.59
CA ILE A 94 -7.48 -6.87 -1.68
C ILE A 94 -5.99 -6.74 -1.37
N VAL A 95 -5.30 -7.86 -1.31
CA VAL A 95 -3.84 -7.87 -1.24
C VAL A 95 -3.28 -7.79 -2.65
N ALA A 96 -2.34 -6.86 -2.89
CA ALA A 96 -1.60 -6.74 -4.13
C ALA A 96 -0.14 -7.18 -3.91
N GLN A 97 0.28 -8.27 -4.55
CA GLN A 97 1.65 -8.79 -4.44
C GLN A 97 2.40 -8.57 -5.74
N LYS A 98 3.40 -7.70 -5.73
CA LYS A 98 4.30 -7.53 -6.87
C LYS A 98 5.47 -8.51 -6.88
N ARG A 99 5.87 -9.00 -5.70
CA ARG A 99 7.16 -9.68 -5.50
C ARG A 99 7.00 -11.20 -5.40
N HIS A 100 6.61 -11.84 -6.51
CA HIS A 100 6.51 -13.31 -6.62
C HIS A 100 7.37 -13.89 -7.77
N GLN A 101 7.32 -15.20 -8.00
CA GLN A 101 8.14 -15.88 -9.02
C GLN A 101 7.43 -16.06 -10.36
N THR A 102 6.10 -16.01 -10.39
CA THR A 102 5.29 -16.16 -11.61
C THR A 102 5.67 -15.17 -12.71
N ARG A 103 5.81 -15.65 -13.95
CA ARG A 103 6.03 -14.88 -15.18
C ARG A 103 5.10 -15.40 -16.25
N LEU A 104 4.60 -14.49 -17.09
CA LEU A 104 3.70 -14.81 -18.20
C LEU A 104 4.40 -14.49 -19.51
N PHE A 105 4.25 -15.40 -20.48
CA PHE A 105 4.85 -15.29 -21.80
C PHE A 105 3.74 -15.43 -22.85
N PRO A 106 3.81 -14.68 -23.96
CA PRO A 106 2.87 -14.87 -25.07
C PRO A 106 2.94 -16.29 -25.61
N SER A 107 1.80 -16.82 -26.06
CA SER A 107 1.81 -18.07 -26.80
C SER A 107 2.50 -17.88 -28.17
N PRO A 108 3.01 -18.95 -28.80
CA PRO A 108 3.63 -18.85 -30.12
C PRO A 108 2.73 -18.22 -31.20
N ALA A 109 1.41 -18.38 -31.07
CA ALA A 109 0.43 -17.80 -31.98
C ALA A 109 0.23 -16.28 -31.75
N GLU A 110 0.42 -15.81 -30.52
CA GLU A 110 0.32 -14.39 -30.16
C GLU A 110 1.63 -13.61 -30.37
N ASN A 111 2.75 -14.33 -30.57
CA ASN A 111 4.07 -13.72 -30.73
C ASN A 111 4.11 -12.69 -31.87
N GLU A 112 3.38 -12.91 -32.96
CA GLU A 112 3.32 -11.96 -34.08
C GLU A 112 2.67 -10.61 -33.68
N MET A 113 1.66 -10.62 -32.80
CA MET A 113 1.01 -9.41 -32.27
C MET A 113 1.87 -8.69 -31.20
N THR A 114 2.74 -9.42 -30.51
CA THR A 114 3.56 -8.90 -29.39
C THR A 114 4.92 -8.32 -29.80
N SER A 115 5.17 -8.12 -31.10
CA SER A 115 6.41 -7.48 -31.58
C SER A 115 6.63 -6.11 -30.90
N ALA A 116 5.55 -5.37 -30.62
CA ALA A 116 5.57 -4.08 -29.92
C ALA A 116 5.88 -4.19 -28.41
N THR A 117 5.68 -5.34 -27.78
CA THR A 117 5.90 -5.56 -26.33
C THR A 117 7.21 -6.26 -26.01
N ARG A 118 8.11 -6.40 -27.00
CA ARG A 118 9.46 -6.95 -26.82
C ARG A 118 9.45 -8.35 -26.18
N GLY A 119 8.47 -9.17 -26.56
CA GLY A 119 8.30 -10.53 -26.04
C GLY A 119 7.59 -10.63 -24.69
N ASN A 120 6.97 -9.55 -24.21
CA ASN A 120 6.06 -9.58 -23.06
C ASN A 120 4.61 -9.77 -23.49
N VAL A 121 3.77 -10.27 -22.59
CA VAL A 121 2.31 -10.23 -22.78
C VAL A 121 1.80 -8.78 -22.86
N LEU A 122 0.63 -8.59 -23.47
CA LEU A 122 0.04 -7.26 -23.63
C LEU A 122 -0.39 -6.70 -22.26
N PRO A 123 -0.28 -5.37 -22.03
CA PRO A 123 -0.93 -4.75 -20.87
C PRO A 123 -2.44 -5.01 -20.90
N GLY A 124 -3.03 -5.26 -19.74
CA GLY A 124 -4.39 -5.73 -19.60
C GLY A 124 -4.53 -7.25 -19.60
N THR A 125 -3.44 -8.01 -19.81
CA THR A 125 -3.50 -9.47 -19.68
C THR A 125 -3.86 -9.86 -18.25
N VAL A 126 -4.96 -10.59 -18.10
CA VAL A 126 -5.44 -11.19 -16.85
C VAL A 126 -5.29 -12.70 -16.92
N VAL A 127 -4.89 -13.32 -15.82
CA VAL A 127 -4.94 -14.77 -15.63
C VAL A 127 -5.62 -15.07 -14.31
N ASP A 128 -6.86 -15.54 -14.38
CA ASP A 128 -7.73 -15.91 -13.26
C ASP A 128 -8.18 -17.39 -13.34
N THR A 129 -7.43 -18.20 -14.10
CA THR A 129 -7.68 -19.63 -14.27
C THR A 129 -6.37 -20.42 -14.27
N VAL A 130 -6.46 -21.73 -14.00
CA VAL A 130 -5.38 -22.75 -14.07
C VAL A 130 -4.24 -22.57 -13.06
N ILE A 131 -3.63 -21.39 -12.98
CA ILE A 131 -2.46 -21.09 -12.13
C ILE A 131 -2.80 -20.19 -10.93
N ILE A 132 -4.08 -20.17 -10.55
CA ILE A 132 -4.64 -19.42 -9.42
C ILE A 132 -5.00 -20.36 -8.27
N HIS A 133 -5.41 -19.80 -7.12
CA HIS A 133 -5.81 -20.60 -5.97
C HIS A 133 -7.11 -21.38 -6.25
N PRO A 134 -7.19 -22.68 -5.94
CA PRO A 134 -8.34 -23.52 -6.33
C PRO A 134 -9.68 -23.12 -5.69
N PHE A 135 -9.67 -22.34 -4.60
CA PHE A 135 -10.87 -22.01 -3.82
C PHE A 135 -10.98 -20.54 -3.43
N GLU A 136 -9.92 -19.77 -3.60
CA GLU A 136 -9.91 -18.36 -3.18
C GLU A 136 -10.09 -17.49 -4.41
N PHE A 137 -10.43 -16.22 -4.18
CA PHE A 137 -10.61 -15.27 -5.27
C PHE A 137 -9.30 -14.52 -5.51
N ASP A 138 -8.50 -15.02 -6.43
CA ASP A 138 -7.23 -14.42 -6.82
C ASP A 138 -7.04 -14.41 -8.35
N PHE A 139 -6.21 -13.48 -8.82
CA PHE A 139 -5.85 -13.38 -10.23
C PHE A 139 -4.55 -12.62 -10.43
N TYR A 140 -3.89 -12.88 -11.55
CA TYR A 140 -2.75 -12.11 -12.02
C TYR A 140 -3.21 -11.05 -13.02
N LEU A 141 -2.65 -9.84 -12.92
CA LEU A 141 -2.86 -8.77 -13.88
C LEU A 141 -1.51 -8.17 -14.31
N VAL A 142 -1.28 -8.11 -15.62
CA VAL A 142 -0.19 -7.34 -16.22
C VAL A 142 -0.75 -6.00 -16.68
N SER A 143 -0.74 -5.00 -15.81
CA SER A 143 -1.35 -3.69 -16.12
C SER A 143 -0.49 -2.76 -16.97
N HIS A 144 0.81 -3.04 -17.15
CA HIS A 144 1.80 -2.08 -17.66
C HIS A 144 2.57 -2.62 -18.86
N HIS A 145 3.20 -1.71 -19.61
CA HIS A 145 4.12 -2.08 -20.69
C HIS A 145 5.50 -2.47 -20.15
N GLY A 146 5.92 -3.71 -20.43
CA GLY A 146 7.28 -4.20 -20.16
C GLY A 146 8.34 -3.51 -21.00
N SER A 147 8.96 -2.45 -20.47
CA SER A 147 9.97 -1.69 -21.23
C SER A 147 11.32 -2.41 -21.31
N LEU A 148 11.69 -3.15 -20.26
CA LEU A 148 12.95 -3.87 -20.17
C LEU A 148 12.76 -5.19 -19.40
N GLY A 149 13.32 -6.27 -19.93
CA GLY A 149 13.21 -7.60 -19.34
C GLY A 149 11.79 -8.18 -19.40
N THR A 150 11.54 -9.17 -18.55
CA THR A 150 10.24 -9.84 -18.45
C THR A 150 9.35 -9.11 -17.44
N SER A 151 8.16 -8.74 -17.89
CA SER A 151 7.12 -8.11 -17.10
C SER A 151 6.71 -9.04 -15.98
N LYS A 152 6.56 -8.45 -14.80
CA LYS A 152 6.05 -9.15 -13.64
C LYS A 152 4.56 -8.85 -13.55
N PRO A 153 3.64 -9.82 -13.63
CA PRO A 153 2.26 -9.55 -13.27
C PRO A 153 2.19 -9.12 -11.81
N THR A 154 1.10 -8.47 -11.42
CA THR A 154 0.75 -8.31 -10.01
C THR A 154 -0.27 -9.37 -9.68
N HIS A 155 -0.07 -10.08 -8.58
CA HIS A 155 -1.01 -11.07 -8.08
C HIS A 155 -1.93 -10.40 -7.06
N TYR A 156 -3.22 -10.37 -7.34
CA TYR A 156 -4.24 -9.81 -6.48
C TYR A 156 -4.99 -10.95 -5.78
N HIS A 157 -5.12 -10.88 -4.46
CA HIS A 157 -5.95 -11.80 -3.67
C HIS A 157 -7.05 -11.01 -2.97
N VAL A 158 -8.30 -11.39 -3.19
CA VAL A 158 -9.45 -10.79 -2.50
C VAL A 158 -9.67 -11.56 -1.21
N LEU A 159 -9.27 -10.96 -0.08
CA LEU A 159 -9.37 -11.61 1.22
C LEU A 159 -10.74 -11.43 1.87
N TRP A 160 -11.41 -10.33 1.55
CA TRP A 160 -12.72 -9.98 2.09
C TRP A 160 -13.49 -9.16 1.07
N ASP A 161 -14.76 -9.46 0.84
CA ASP A 161 -15.58 -8.72 -0.11
C ASP A 161 -17.03 -8.63 0.35
N GLU A 162 -17.44 -7.43 0.80
CA GLU A 162 -18.85 -7.11 1.12
C GLU A 162 -19.58 -6.44 -0.05
N HIS A 163 -18.86 -6.11 -1.14
CA HIS A 163 -19.48 -5.50 -2.32
C HIS A 163 -19.98 -6.55 -3.31
N ASP A 164 -19.66 -7.83 -3.10
CA ASP A 164 -19.95 -8.95 -3.99
C ASP A 164 -19.48 -8.67 -5.43
N PHE A 165 -18.21 -8.28 -5.58
CA PHE A 165 -17.63 -8.05 -6.89
C PHE A 165 -17.55 -9.36 -7.69
N THR A 166 -17.97 -9.28 -8.94
CA THR A 166 -17.62 -10.28 -9.96
C THR A 166 -16.17 -10.11 -10.38
N SER A 167 -15.50 -11.19 -10.80
CA SER A 167 -14.14 -11.18 -11.39
C SER A 167 -13.95 -10.05 -12.39
N ASP A 168 -14.79 -9.98 -13.44
CA ASP A 168 -14.66 -8.99 -14.51
C ASP A 168 -14.66 -7.55 -13.98
N LYS A 169 -15.66 -7.19 -13.16
CA LYS A 169 -15.78 -5.83 -12.59
C LYS A 169 -14.59 -5.45 -11.73
N LEU A 170 -14.06 -6.38 -10.93
CA LEU A 170 -12.94 -6.09 -10.06
C LEU A 170 -11.64 -5.94 -10.85
N GLN A 171 -11.42 -6.82 -11.81
CA GLN A 171 -10.27 -6.80 -12.72
C GLN A 171 -10.27 -5.51 -13.55
N GLU A 172 -11.42 -5.11 -14.11
CA GLU A 172 -11.61 -3.86 -14.85
C GLU A 172 -11.34 -2.64 -13.95
N LEU A 173 -11.93 -2.59 -12.76
CA LEU A 173 -11.70 -1.50 -11.80
C LEU A 173 -10.21 -1.32 -11.49
N ILE A 174 -9.51 -2.41 -11.18
CA ILE A 174 -8.08 -2.35 -10.83
C ILE A 174 -7.24 -1.95 -12.04
N TYR A 175 -7.58 -2.45 -13.23
CA TYR A 175 -6.88 -2.09 -14.46
C TYR A 175 -7.07 -0.60 -14.79
N ASP A 176 -8.29 -0.08 -14.75
CA ASP A 176 -8.60 1.34 -14.98
C ASP A 176 -7.88 2.24 -13.97
N MET A 177 -7.87 1.84 -12.70
CA MET A 177 -7.11 2.55 -11.68
C MET A 177 -5.63 2.62 -12.01
N CYS A 178 -5.02 1.63 -12.66
CA CYS A 178 -3.60 1.66 -13.03
C CYS A 178 -3.24 2.81 -13.99
N PHE A 179 -4.22 3.50 -14.59
CA PHE A 179 -4.00 4.67 -15.45
C PHE A 179 -4.04 6.01 -14.69
N THR A 180 -4.37 6.03 -13.39
CA THR A 180 -4.54 7.26 -12.61
C THR A 180 -3.30 7.69 -11.83
N PHE A 181 -2.15 7.06 -12.09
CA PHE A 181 -0.89 7.42 -11.42
C PHE A 181 -0.35 8.76 -11.93
N ALA A 182 -0.26 9.74 -11.03
CA ALA A 182 -0.02 11.13 -11.39
C ALA A 182 1.42 11.45 -11.82
N ARG A 183 2.41 10.56 -11.59
CA ARG A 183 3.82 10.82 -11.96
C ARG A 183 4.17 10.44 -13.40
N CYS A 184 3.28 9.77 -14.14
CA CYS A 184 3.54 9.44 -15.54
C CYS A 184 2.27 9.26 -16.37
N THR A 185 2.39 9.47 -17.69
CA THR A 185 1.32 9.28 -18.67
C THR A 185 1.25 7.85 -19.23
N LYS A 186 1.55 6.86 -18.37
CA LYS A 186 1.59 5.43 -18.73
C LYS A 186 0.93 4.62 -17.61
N PRO A 187 0.26 3.49 -17.94
CA PRO A 187 -0.26 2.63 -16.92
C PRO A 187 0.88 2.01 -16.10
N VAL A 188 0.67 1.97 -14.79
CA VAL A 188 1.66 1.48 -13.84
C VAL A 188 1.41 0.05 -13.42
N SER A 189 2.46 -0.60 -12.91
CA SER A 189 2.47 -2.05 -12.69
C SER A 189 1.74 -2.52 -11.42
N LEU A 190 1.29 -1.60 -10.57
CA LEU A 190 0.56 -1.78 -9.33
C LEU A 190 -0.52 -0.70 -9.28
N VAL A 191 -1.61 -0.97 -8.58
CA VAL A 191 -2.70 0.00 -8.44
C VAL A 191 -2.19 1.27 -7.71
N PRO A 192 -2.54 2.50 -8.14
CA PRO A 192 -1.92 3.72 -7.61
C PRO A 192 -1.99 3.94 -6.09
N PRO A 193 -3.07 3.57 -5.37
CA PRO A 193 -3.08 3.62 -3.91
C PRO A 193 -1.88 2.88 -3.28
N VAL A 194 -1.51 1.71 -3.80
CA VAL A 194 -0.34 0.95 -3.33
C VAL A 194 0.94 1.72 -3.62
N TYR A 195 1.12 2.21 -4.85
CA TYR A 195 2.30 3.02 -5.19
C TYR A 195 2.44 4.26 -4.31
N TYR A 196 1.33 4.95 -4.03
CA TYR A 196 1.33 6.14 -3.19
C TYR A 196 1.63 5.80 -1.73
N ALA A 197 1.15 4.66 -1.20
CA ALA A 197 1.51 4.18 0.13
C ALA A 197 3.02 3.90 0.22
N ASP A 198 3.61 3.25 -0.78
CA ASP A 198 5.07 3.02 -0.84
C ASP A 198 5.86 4.34 -0.84
N LEU A 199 5.45 5.30 -1.67
CA LEU A 199 6.07 6.63 -1.72
C LEU A 199 5.94 7.38 -0.39
N ALA A 200 4.77 7.30 0.25
CA ALA A 200 4.53 7.93 1.54
C ALA A 200 5.35 7.28 2.67
N ALA A 201 5.43 5.95 2.71
CA ALA A 201 6.24 5.22 3.68
C ALA A 201 7.74 5.50 3.49
N TYR A 202 8.21 5.54 2.23
CA TYR A 202 9.57 5.92 1.90
C TYR A 202 9.88 7.37 2.31
N ARG A 203 8.98 8.31 2.01
CA ARG A 203 9.13 9.71 2.41
C ARG A 203 9.17 9.86 3.93
N GLY A 204 8.28 9.17 4.64
CA GLY A 204 8.28 9.21 6.09
C GLY A 204 9.56 8.65 6.71
N ARG A 205 10.15 7.61 6.09
CA ARG A 205 11.47 7.11 6.49
C ARG A 205 12.53 8.22 6.40
N GLN A 206 12.57 8.98 5.31
CA GLN A 206 13.50 10.10 5.17
C GLN A 206 13.31 11.16 6.27
N TYR A 207 12.06 11.50 6.60
CA TYR A 207 11.77 12.46 7.67
C TYR A 207 12.20 11.95 9.04
N TYR A 208 11.98 10.67 9.31
CA TYR A 208 12.43 10.03 10.55
C TYR A 208 13.97 10.01 10.66
N GLU A 209 14.67 9.62 9.60
CA GLU A 209 16.13 9.62 9.53
C GLU A 209 16.71 11.04 9.70
N ALA A 210 16.09 12.05 9.07
CA ALA A 210 16.48 13.45 9.25
C ALA A 210 16.29 13.94 10.69
N LYS A 211 15.19 13.57 11.35
CA LYS A 211 14.93 13.93 12.76
C LYS A 211 15.97 13.33 13.69
N ILE A 212 16.31 12.04 13.52
CA ILE A 212 17.37 11.39 14.30
C ILE A 212 18.74 12.04 14.03
N GLY A 213 19.06 12.33 12.78
CA GLY A 213 20.30 13.00 12.40
C GLY A 213 20.43 14.39 13.03
N MET A 214 19.33 15.14 13.15
CA MET A 214 19.28 16.44 13.81
C MET A 214 19.37 16.34 15.34
N GLN A 215 18.90 15.25 15.95
CA GLN A 215 19.04 14.98 17.38
C GLN A 215 20.46 14.55 17.78
N SER A 216 21.38 14.38 16.81
CA SER A 216 22.81 14.18 17.05
C SER A 216 23.67 15.42 16.73
N PRO A 217 23.60 16.52 17.49
CA PRO A 217 24.65 17.53 17.46
C PRO A 217 25.67 17.26 18.59
N TYR A 218 26.96 17.20 18.23
CA TYR A 218 28.15 17.14 19.12
C TYR A 218 28.54 15.78 19.73
N SER A 219 29.05 14.85 18.92
CA SER A 219 30.26 14.13 19.35
C SER A 219 31.46 14.97 18.95
N ALA A 220 31.81 15.92 19.81
CA ALA A 220 33.06 16.64 19.70
C ALA A 220 34.21 15.62 19.64
N THR A 221 35.14 15.86 18.73
CA THR A 221 36.46 15.24 18.64
C THR A 221 37.07 15.00 20.02
N SER A 222 37.18 13.73 20.41
CA SER A 222 38.21 13.26 21.32
C SER A 222 38.78 11.96 20.79
N SER A 223 40.01 12.07 20.27
CA SER A 223 40.90 10.98 19.92
C SER A 223 41.13 10.02 21.10
N SER A 224 40.88 8.71 20.93
CA SER A 224 41.83 7.59 21.13
C SER A 224 41.15 6.25 21.46
N SER A 225 41.60 5.22 20.73
CA SER A 225 41.70 3.78 21.05
C SER A 225 40.48 2.89 21.41
N SER A 226 40.23 1.96 20.47
CA SER A 226 39.86 0.53 20.62
C SER A 226 38.40 0.12 20.93
N PRO A 227 37.89 -0.96 20.31
CA PRO A 227 36.49 -1.35 20.42
C PRO A 227 36.26 -2.29 21.60
N LEU A 228 35.27 -1.98 22.45
CA LEU A 228 34.70 -2.95 23.37
C LEU A 228 33.19 -3.02 23.14
N ALA A 229 32.73 -4.22 22.81
CA ALA A 229 31.32 -4.55 22.75
C ALA A 229 30.70 -4.36 24.15
N SER A 230 29.63 -3.57 24.24
CA SER A 230 28.75 -3.58 25.40
C SER A 230 27.30 -3.52 24.96
N SER A 231 26.61 -4.59 25.35
CA SER A 231 25.18 -4.78 25.40
C SER A 231 24.48 -3.60 26.08
N VAL A 232 23.57 -2.95 25.36
CA VAL A 232 22.68 -1.95 25.94
C VAL A 232 21.42 -2.65 26.44
N SER A 233 21.33 -2.73 27.77
CA SER A 233 20.19 -3.19 28.54
C SER A 233 18.98 -2.29 28.28
N SER A 234 17.86 -2.90 27.92
CA SER A 234 16.55 -2.26 27.79
C SER A 234 16.03 -1.80 29.15
N ALA A 235 16.15 -0.51 29.44
CA ALA A 235 15.44 0.16 30.52
C ALA A 235 14.08 0.64 30.01
N THR A 236 13.03 0.07 30.59
CA THR A 236 11.63 0.48 30.49
C THR A 236 11.44 1.98 30.76
N SER A 237 10.91 2.69 29.77
CA SER A 237 10.11 3.89 29.98
C SER A 237 8.86 3.79 29.11
N ASN A 238 7.71 3.72 29.77
CA ASN A 238 6.41 3.82 29.13
C ASN A 238 6.20 5.27 28.70
N SER A 239 6.40 5.54 27.41
CA SER A 239 5.79 6.67 26.70
C SER A 239 5.43 6.19 25.30
N ASN A 240 4.16 5.86 25.08
CA ASN A 240 3.58 5.39 23.81
C ASN A 240 3.52 6.46 22.71
N ASP A 241 4.38 7.47 22.78
CA ASP A 241 4.65 8.38 21.67
C ASP A 241 6.11 8.17 21.28
N MET A 242 6.33 7.26 20.34
CA MET A 242 7.52 7.33 19.50
C MET A 242 7.44 8.70 18.84
N ASP A 243 8.15 9.70 19.37
CA ASP A 243 8.10 11.10 18.98
C ASP A 243 8.36 11.22 17.46
N PHE A 244 7.29 11.10 16.69
CA PHE A 244 7.30 11.04 15.24
C PHE A 244 7.32 12.46 14.69
N TYR A 245 7.74 12.64 13.44
CA TYR A 245 7.60 13.97 12.86
C TYR A 245 6.11 14.29 12.69
N LYS A 246 5.71 15.50 13.07
CA LYS A 246 4.37 16.02 12.76
C LYS A 246 4.49 16.86 11.49
N LEU A 247 3.73 16.50 10.45
CA LEU A 247 3.63 17.32 9.25
C LEU A 247 2.91 18.63 9.58
N HIS A 248 3.27 19.68 8.84
CA HIS A 248 2.52 20.93 8.88
C HIS A 248 1.07 20.70 8.42
N SER A 249 0.10 21.39 9.03
CA SER A 249 -1.33 21.23 8.73
C SER A 249 -1.65 21.38 7.23
N ASP A 250 -0.95 22.29 6.58
CA ASP A 250 -1.14 22.61 5.15
C ASP A 250 -0.60 21.51 4.23
N LEU A 251 0.27 20.63 4.74
CA LEU A 251 0.88 19.52 4.00
C LEU A 251 0.20 18.17 4.27
N GLU A 252 -0.49 18.02 5.40
CA GLU A 252 -1.01 16.72 5.87
C GLU A 252 -2.05 16.11 4.91
N ASN A 253 -2.79 16.94 4.18
CA ASN A 253 -3.88 16.53 3.29
C ASN A 253 -3.58 16.80 1.80
N ILE A 254 -2.31 17.00 1.45
CA ILE A 254 -1.84 17.04 0.06
C ILE A 254 -0.93 15.84 -0.21
N MET A 255 -0.66 15.58 -1.50
CA MET A 255 0.22 14.49 -1.92
C MET A 255 1.70 14.86 -1.75
N PHE A 256 2.17 15.19 -0.53
CA PHE A 256 3.56 15.60 -0.26
C PHE A 256 4.63 14.55 -0.63
N PHE A 257 4.19 13.31 -0.84
CA PHE A 257 5.02 12.16 -1.17
C PHE A 257 5.25 11.97 -2.67
N ILE A 258 4.54 12.71 -3.54
CA ILE A 258 4.65 12.59 -4.99
C ILE A 258 5.86 13.34 -5.57
#